data_AF-A0A2C9K2Q3-F1
#
_entry.id   AF-A0A2C9K2Q3-F1
#
_cell.length_a   1.000
_cell.length_b   1.000
_cell.length_c   1.000
_cell.angle_alpha   90.00
_cell.angle_beta   90.00
_cell.angle_gamma   90.00
#
_symmetry.space_group_name_H-M   'P 1'
#
loop_
_entity.id
_entity.type
_entity.pdbx_description
1 polymer ?
#
loop_
_entity_poly.entity_id
_entity_poly.type
_entity_poly.pdbx_seq_one_letter_code
_entity_poly.pdbx_strand_id
1 'polypeptide(L)'
;FFFLGQRVVVVRCEGINISGNFYRNKLKFLKYLKKRCNVNPARGPFHFRAPSKQFWRVIRGMLPHKTARGKEALGRLKVFEGIPPPYDKKKRMVVPSALKVLRLNPIRKVS
;
A
#
# COMPACT_ATOMS: atom_id res chain seq x y z
N PHE A 1 -13.87 -4.76 3.76
CA PHE A 1 -13.43 -4.51 5.15
C PHE A 1 -13.60 -3.05 5.56
N PHE A 2 -12.84 -2.08 5.01
CA PHE A 2 -12.87 -0.67 5.47
C PHE A 2 -14.24 0.04 5.34
N PHE A 3 -14.99 -0.28 4.29
CA PHE A 3 -16.35 0.24 4.07
C PHE A 3 -17.40 -0.29 5.03
N LEU A 4 -17.14 -1.45 5.64
CA LEU A 4 -18.01 -2.14 6.58
C LEU A 4 -17.73 -1.70 8.03
N GLY A 5 -16.93 -0.64 8.23
CA GLY A 5 -16.65 -0.08 9.56
C GLY A 5 -15.44 -0.65 10.28
N GLN A 6 -14.77 -1.67 9.74
CA GLN A 6 -13.62 -2.29 10.38
C GLN A 6 -12.38 -1.36 10.40
N ARG A 7 -11.76 -1.22 11.58
CA ARG A 7 -10.47 -0.55 11.77
C ARG A 7 -9.35 -1.56 11.58
N VAL A 8 -8.43 -1.28 10.67
CA VAL A 8 -7.34 -2.20 10.33
C VAL A 8 -6.02 -1.45 10.40
N VAL A 9 -5.05 -2.10 11.05
CA VAL A 9 -3.66 -1.64 11.09
C VAL A 9 -2.81 -2.64 10.33
N VAL A 10 -2.10 -2.15 9.31
CA VAL A 10 -1.14 -2.94 8.55
C VAL A 10 0.27 -2.56 9.01
N VAL A 11 1.02 -3.57 9.43
CA VAL A 11 2.41 -3.44 9.90
C VAL A 11 3.32 -4.20 8.95
N ARG A 12 4.63 -3.92 9.00
CA ARG A 12 5.67 -4.50 8.13
C ARG A 12 5.41 -4.30 6.64
N CYS A 13 5.04 -3.08 6.25
CA CYS A 13 4.78 -2.78 4.84
C CYS A 13 5.99 -2.94 3.92
N GLU A 14 7.21 -2.90 4.47
CA GLU A 14 8.45 -3.22 3.77
C GLU A 14 8.54 -4.68 3.29
N GLY A 15 7.81 -5.60 3.93
CA GLY A 15 7.74 -7.01 3.55
C GLY A 15 6.65 -7.34 2.53
N ILE A 16 5.96 -6.33 1.98
CA ILE A 16 4.90 -6.53 0.99
C ILE A 16 5.52 -6.89 -0.36
N ASN A 17 5.09 -8.03 -0.89
CA ASN A 17 5.54 -8.54 -2.18
C ASN A 17 4.67 -8.03 -3.32
N ILE A 18 5.29 -7.75 -4.47
CA ILE A 18 4.63 -7.41 -5.72
C ILE A 18 5.01 -8.44 -6.78
N SER A 19 4.00 -8.96 -7.48
CA SER A 19 4.24 -9.91 -8.58
C SER A 19 5.10 -9.30 -9.69
N GLY A 20 6.00 -10.09 -10.26
CA GLY A 20 6.89 -9.70 -11.35
C GLY A 20 8.32 -9.45 -10.89
N ASN A 21 9.25 -9.42 -11.84
CA ASN A 21 10.66 -9.16 -11.56
C ASN A 21 10.88 -7.75 -10.97
N PHE A 22 11.82 -7.63 -10.04
CA PHE A 22 12.23 -6.38 -9.41
C PHE A 22 12.50 -5.27 -10.43
N TYR A 23 13.26 -5.57 -11.49
CA TYR A 23 13.57 -4.59 -12.53
C TYR A 23 12.32 -4.01 -13.20
N ARG A 24 11.32 -4.86 -13.48
CA ARG A 24 10.05 -4.43 -14.09
C ARG A 24 9.25 -3.54 -13.15
N ASN A 25 9.19 -3.90 -11.87
CA ASN A 25 8.47 -3.11 -10.87
C ASN A 25 9.19 -1.77 -10.59
N LYS A 26 10.52 -1.74 -10.61
CA LYS A 26 11.32 -0.50 -10.59
C LYS A 26 10.98 0.41 -11.76
N LEU A 27 10.97 -0.10 -13.00
CA LEU A 27 10.61 0.70 -14.18
C LEU A 27 9.19 1.26 -14.11
N LYS A 28 8.22 0.48 -13.62
CA LYS A 28 6.84 0.96 -13.38
C LYS A 28 6.83 2.14 -12.41
N PHE A 29 7.57 2.03 -11.30
CA PHE A 29 7.66 3.11 -10.32
C PHE A 29 8.36 4.34 -10.89
N LEU A 30 9.46 4.17 -11.63
CA LEU A 30 10.15 5.27 -12.31
C LEU A 30 9.24 5.99 -13.33
N LYS A 31 8.41 5.26 -14.08
CA LYS A 31 7.40 5.86 -14.97
C LYS A 31 6.39 6.70 -14.19
N TYR A 32 5.99 6.27 -13.00
CA TYR A 32 5.10 7.04 -12.13
C TYR A 32 5.78 8.33 -11.62
N LEU A 33 7.05 8.29 -11.25
CA LEU A 33 7.81 9.48 -10.81
C LEU A 33 7.99 10.55 -11.88
N LYS A 34 7.92 10.16 -13.17
CA LYS A 34 7.94 11.12 -14.28
C LYS A 34 6.67 11.97 -14.37
N LYS A 35 5.56 11.55 -13.71
CA LYS A 35 4.28 12.26 -13.75
C LYS A 35 4.28 13.45 -12.80
N ARG A 36 4.53 14.64 -13.34
CA ARG A 36 4.51 15.91 -12.60
C ARG A 36 3.54 16.91 -13.24
N CYS A 37 3.11 17.90 -12.46
CA CYS A 37 2.42 19.06 -13.02
C CYS A 37 3.45 19.96 -13.70
N ASN A 38 3.23 20.34 -14.97
CA ASN A 38 4.20 21.13 -15.73
C ASN A 38 4.32 22.57 -15.21
N VAL A 39 3.21 23.18 -14.77
CA VAL A 39 3.19 24.58 -14.32
C VAL A 39 3.80 24.78 -12.94
N ASN A 40 3.45 23.93 -11.98
CA ASN A 40 4.02 23.95 -10.64
C ASN A 40 4.06 22.51 -10.08
N PRO A 41 5.24 21.87 -10.02
CA PRO A 41 5.39 20.50 -9.53
C PRO A 41 4.84 20.28 -8.12
N ALA A 42 4.84 21.30 -7.25
CA ALA A 42 4.33 21.20 -5.88
C ALA A 42 2.81 20.98 -5.79
N ARG A 43 2.04 21.40 -6.81
CA ARG A 43 0.59 21.15 -6.91
C ARG A 43 0.27 19.79 -7.56
N GLY A 44 1.28 19.10 -8.08
CA GLY A 44 1.13 17.87 -8.82
C GLY A 44 0.93 16.62 -7.95
N PRO A 45 1.03 15.43 -8.58
CA PRO A 45 0.94 14.16 -7.85
C PRO A 45 2.07 14.01 -6.82
N PHE A 46 1.71 13.71 -5.57
CA PHE A 46 2.71 13.43 -4.52
C PHE A 46 3.31 12.03 -4.65
N HIS A 47 4.63 11.96 -4.85
CA HIS A 47 5.38 10.73 -4.99
C HIS A 47 5.94 10.24 -3.65
N PHE A 48 5.14 9.47 -2.90
CA PHE A 48 5.63 8.84 -1.68
C PHE A 48 6.69 7.77 -1.96
N ARG A 49 7.76 7.78 -1.14
CA ARG A 49 8.89 6.84 -1.22
C ARG A 49 8.79 5.69 -0.23
N ALA A 50 8.30 5.96 0.97
CA ALA A 50 8.15 5.00 2.04
C ALA A 50 7.15 3.87 1.66
N PRO A 51 7.48 2.57 1.79
CA PRO A 51 6.58 1.47 1.41
C PRO A 51 5.21 1.53 2.08
N SER A 52 5.12 1.98 3.33
CA SER A 52 3.85 2.22 4.03
C SER A 52 2.95 3.21 3.28
N LYS A 53 3.50 4.33 2.85
CA LYS A 53 2.78 5.37 2.11
C LYS A 53 2.46 4.94 0.68
N GLN A 54 3.31 4.13 0.05
CA GLN A 54 3.00 3.52 -1.24
C GLN A 54 1.78 2.60 -1.11
N PHE A 55 1.75 1.73 -0.10
CA PHE A 55 0.62 0.84 0.17
C PHE A 55 -0.66 1.63 0.51
N TRP A 56 -0.56 2.67 1.32
CA TRP A 56 -1.67 3.58 1.61
C TRP A 56 -2.22 4.24 0.34
N ARG A 57 -1.35 4.65 -0.60
CA ARG A 57 -1.78 5.21 -1.89
C ARG A 57 -2.54 4.19 -2.74
N VAL A 58 -2.12 2.92 -2.73
CA VAL A 58 -2.81 1.83 -3.43
C VAL A 58 -4.23 1.65 -2.86
N ILE A 59 -4.37 1.55 -1.53
CA ILE A 59 -5.70 1.42 -0.89
C ILE A 59 -6.56 2.66 -1.15
N ARG A 60 -5.98 3.87 -1.08
CA ARG A 60 -6.68 5.11 -1.42
C ARG A 60 -7.21 5.10 -2.87
N GLY A 61 -6.48 4.48 -3.80
CA GLY A 61 -6.92 4.31 -5.20
C GLY A 61 -8.07 3.32 -5.36
N MET A 62 -8.23 2.37 -4.43
CA MET A 62 -9.33 1.40 -4.42
C MET A 62 -10.60 1.91 -3.72
N LEU A 63 -10.52 3.09 -3.09
CA LEU A 63 -11.62 3.72 -2.35
C LEU A 63 -12.06 5.02 -3.05
N PRO A 64 -13.36 5.38 -3.04
CA PRO A 64 -13.85 6.70 -3.44
C PRO A 64 -13.51 7.75 -2.37
N HIS A 65 -12.22 7.98 -2.13
CA HIS A 65 -11.64 8.81 -1.08
C HIS A 65 -11.99 10.31 -1.18
N LYS A 66 -12.67 10.74 -2.24
CA LYS A 66 -13.16 12.11 -2.37
C LYS A 66 -14.47 12.33 -1.58
N THR A 67 -15.26 11.29 -1.37
CA THR A 67 -16.52 11.37 -0.61
C THR A 67 -16.26 11.34 0.90
N ALA A 68 -17.19 11.87 1.70
CA ALA A 68 -17.08 11.85 3.16
C ALA A 68 -16.90 10.43 3.72
N ARG A 69 -17.74 9.49 3.25
CA ARG A 69 -17.66 8.07 3.62
C ARG A 69 -16.30 7.43 3.25
N GLY A 70 -15.76 7.78 2.08
CA GLY A 70 -14.46 7.29 1.64
C GLY A 70 -13.30 7.85 2.48
N LYS A 71 -13.37 9.13 2.86
CA LYS A 71 -12.39 9.75 3.78
C LYS A 71 -12.42 9.07 5.15
N GLU A 72 -13.61 8.80 5.68
CA GLU A 72 -13.77 8.09 6.96
C GLU A 72 -13.21 6.67 6.89
N ALA A 73 -13.53 5.92 5.82
CA ALA A 73 -12.98 4.58 5.60
C ALA A 73 -11.44 4.60 5.52
N LEU A 74 -10.85 5.63 4.92
CA LEU A 74 -9.40 5.80 4.86
C LEU A 74 -8.81 6.19 6.24
N GLY A 75 -9.54 6.94 7.06
CA GLY A 75 -9.15 7.25 8.44
C GLY A 75 -9.13 6.03 9.37
N ARG A 76 -9.89 4.97 9.05
CA ARG A 76 -9.86 3.68 9.76
C ARG A 76 -8.62 2.84 9.46
N LEU A 77 -7.85 3.19 8.44
CA LEU A 77 -6.62 2.49 8.05
C LEU A 77 -5.40 3.17 8.69
N LYS A 78 -4.58 2.39 9.39
CA LYS A 78 -3.22 2.80 9.79
C LYS A 78 -2.19 1.87 9.15
N VAL A 79 -1.07 2.43 8.70
CA VAL A 79 -0.05 1.71 7.94
C VAL A 79 1.32 2.07 8.48
N PHE A 80 2.15 1.07 8.78
CA PHE A 80 3.46 1.23 9.40
C PHE A 80 4.54 0.38 8.74
N GLU A 81 5.77 0.86 8.83
CA GLU A 81 6.99 0.12 8.49
C GLU A 81 7.54 -0.49 9.77
N GLY A 82 8.03 -1.73 9.68
CA GLY A 82 8.31 -2.53 10.85
C GLY A 82 7.06 -2.77 11.71
N ILE A 83 7.27 -3.03 13.00
CA ILE A 83 6.19 -3.21 13.97
C ILE A 83 6.42 -2.25 15.13
N PRO A 84 5.82 -1.05 15.10
CA PRO A 84 5.98 -0.10 16.19
C PRO A 84 5.17 -0.55 17.43
N PRO A 85 5.63 -0.22 18.65
CA PRO A 85 4.81 -0.30 19.85
C PRO A 85 3.53 0.54 19.67
N PRO A 86 2.34 0.08 20.11
CA PRO A 86 2.04 -1.12 20.91
C PRO A 86 1.59 -2.33 20.07
N TYR A 87 1.88 -2.37 18.76
CA TYR A 87 1.44 -3.45 17.86
C TYR A 87 2.39 -4.66 17.88
N ASP A 88 3.57 -4.50 18.47
CA ASP A 88 4.58 -5.52 18.71
C ASP A 88 4.04 -6.65 19.59
N LYS A 89 3.31 -6.31 20.66
CA LYS A 89 2.74 -7.24 21.65
C LYS A 89 1.36 -7.78 21.26
N LYS A 90 0.77 -7.27 20.19
CA LYS A 90 -0.57 -7.68 19.74
C LYS A 90 -0.49 -8.88 18.79
N LYS A 91 -1.48 -9.78 18.88
CA LYS A 91 -1.64 -10.88 17.92
C LYS A 91 -1.88 -10.31 16.53
N ARG A 92 -1.01 -10.67 15.59
CA ARG A 92 -1.09 -10.25 14.19
C ARG A 92 -1.88 -11.28 13.40
N MET A 93 -2.73 -10.79 12.50
CA MET A 93 -3.55 -11.62 11.62
C MET A 93 -2.95 -11.63 10.22
N VAL A 94 -3.18 -12.73 9.51
CA VAL A 94 -2.77 -12.90 8.11
C VAL A 94 -4.03 -13.00 7.25
N VAL A 95 -3.98 -12.45 6.04
CA VAL A 95 -5.06 -12.57 5.06
C VAL A 95 -4.65 -13.65 4.04
N PRO A 96 -5.19 -14.88 4.11
CA PRO A 96 -4.75 -15.99 3.26
C PRO A 96 -4.91 -15.68 1.76
N SER A 97 -5.96 -14.94 1.40
CA SER A 97 -6.21 -14.56 0.01
C SER A 97 -5.17 -13.60 -0.58
N ALA A 98 -4.32 -12.97 0.24
CA ALA A 98 -3.26 -12.07 -0.21
C ALA A 98 -1.85 -12.68 -0.09
N LEU A 99 -1.72 -13.93 0.38
CA LEU A 99 -0.42 -14.56 0.58
C LEU A 99 0.23 -14.96 -0.75
N LYS A 100 1.48 -14.51 -0.94
CA LYS A 100 2.31 -14.88 -2.11
C LYS A 100 2.34 -16.39 -2.34
N VAL A 101 2.62 -17.17 -1.29
CA VAL A 101 2.78 -18.64 -1.37
C VAL A 101 1.52 -19.33 -1.86
N LEU A 102 0.34 -18.81 -1.49
CA LEU A 102 -0.94 -19.39 -1.89
C LEU A 102 -1.43 -18.88 -3.25
N ARG A 103 -1.03 -17.66 -3.66
CA ARG A 103 -1.59 -16.98 -4.84
C ARG A 103 -0.70 -17.01 -6.08
N LEU A 104 0.62 -17.13 -5.93
CA LEU A 104 1.55 -17.09 -7.05
C LEU A 104 2.15 -18.47 -7.29
N ASN A 105 2.24 -18.85 -8.57
CA ASN A 105 2.98 -20.04 -8.97
C ASN A 105 4.44 -19.91 -8.48
N PRO A 106 5.01 -20.95 -7.84
CA PRO A 106 6.36 -20.93 -7.27
C PRO A 106 7.47 -20.52 -8.24
N ILE A 107 7.30 -20.80 -9.54
CA ILE A 107 8.31 -20.50 -10.58
C ILE A 107 8.35 -19.00 -10.91
N ARG A 108 7.30 -18.24 -10.61
CA ARG A 108 7.21 -16.83 -10.99
C ARG A 108 8.06 -15.95 -10.07
N LYS A 109 8.87 -15.07 -10.69
CA LYS A 109 9.66 -14.05 -9.98
C LYS A 109 8.76 -13.02 -9.28
N VAL A 110 9.18 -12.62 -8.09
CA VAL A 110 8.48 -11.66 -7.21
C VAL A 110 9.51 -10.65 -6.72
N SER A 111 9.06 -9.41 -6.51
CA SER A 111 9.85 -8.32 -5.93
C SER A 111 9.31 -7.90 -4.57
#